data_AF-A0A841AIS2-F1
#
_entry.id   AF-A0A841AIS2-F1
#
_cell.length_a   1.000
_cell.length_b   1.000
_cell.length_c   1.000
_cell.angle_alpha   90.00
_cell.angle_beta   90.00
_cell.angle_gamma   90.00
#
_symmetry.space_group_name_H-M   'P 1'
#
loop_
_entity.id
_entity.type
_entity.pdbx_description
1 polymer ?
#
loop_
_entity_poly.entity_id
_entity_poly.type
_entity_poly.pdbx_seq_one_letter_code
_entity_poly.pdbx_strand_id
1 'polypeptide(L)' 'MNWRNPRIHTVDRVKVWLACDEHGEYLRDYLDTRGFPVVVTPLGVSVGSVGEKA' A
#
# COMPACT_ATOMS: atom_id res chain seq x y z
N MET A 1 -3.96 4.44 -1.41
CA MET A 1 -3.26 3.18 -1.08
C MET A 1 -2.08 3.44 -0.19
N ASN A 2 -2.10 2.90 1.01
CA ASN A 2 -0.95 2.86 1.91
C ASN A 2 -0.20 1.56 1.65
N TRP A 3 1.11 1.61 1.41
CA TRP A 3 1.91 0.42 1.10
C TRP A 3 3.36 0.56 1.57
N ARG A 4 4.06 -0.59 1.68
CA ARG A 4 5.46 -0.65 2.10
C ARG A 4 6.24 -1.67 1.29
N ASN A 5 7.48 -1.36 0.94
CA ASN A 5 8.43 -2.35 0.41
C ASN A 5 9.28 -2.89 1.57
N PRO A 6 9.02 -4.11 2.07
CA PRO A 6 9.70 -4.65 3.25
C PRO A 6 11.19 -4.89 3.03
N ARG A 7 11.67 -4.91 1.77
CA ARG A 7 13.08 -5.11 1.45
C ARG A 7 13.96 -3.91 1.77
N ILE A 8 13.38 -2.70 1.84
CA ILE A 8 14.13 -1.45 2.00
C ILE A 8 13.51 -0.46 3.00
N HIS A 9 12.30 -0.70 3.48
CA HIS A 9 11.59 0.17 4.41
C HIS A 9 11.34 -0.53 5.75
N THR A 10 11.66 0.15 6.84
CA THR A 10 11.23 -0.19 8.19
C THR A 10 9.71 -0.13 8.32
N VAL A 11 9.16 -0.76 9.35
CA VAL A 11 7.71 -0.93 9.54
C VAL A 11 6.94 0.40 9.67
N ASP A 12 7.61 1.45 10.13
CA ASP A 12 7.09 2.82 10.28
C ASP A 12 7.07 3.62 8.97
N ARG A 13 7.73 3.13 7.90
CA ARG A 13 7.80 3.82 6.61
C ARG A 13 6.74 3.32 5.64
N VAL A 14 5.59 4.00 5.66
CA VAL A 14 4.47 3.79 4.74
C VAL A 14 4.45 4.85 3.64
N LYS A 15 4.24 4.43 2.39
CA LYS A 15 4.03 5.33 1.25
C LYS A 15 2.55 5.38 0.88
N VAL A 16 2.13 6.53 0.34
CA VAL A 16 0.78 6.72 -0.18
C VAL A 16 0.82 6.90 -1.69
N TRP A 17 0.07 6.07 -2.41
CA TRP A 17 -0.29 6.28 -3.81
C TRP A 17 -1.78 6.60 -3.92
N LEU A 18 -2.11 7.59 -4.75
CA LEU A 18 -3.49 7.93 -5.09
C LEU A 18 -3.93 7.14 -6.32
N ALA A 19 -5.21 6.82 -6.38
CA ALA A 19 -5.85 6.15 -7.51
C ALA A 19 -7.31 6.61 -7.58
N CYS A 20 -7.86 6.73 -8.79
CA CYS A 20 -9.31 6.78 -8.97
C CYS A 20 -9.90 5.37 -8.91
N ASP A 21 -11.23 5.27 -8.89
CA ASP A 21 -11.93 3.98 -8.76
C ASP A 21 -11.57 2.99 -9.88
N GLU A 22 -11.40 3.48 -11.10
CA GLU A 22 -11.00 2.67 -12.26
C GLU A 22 -9.60 2.04 -12.10
N HIS A 23 -8.67 2.78 -11.51
CA HIS A 23 -7.25 2.34 -11.40
C HIS A 23 -6.91 1.74 -10.03
N GLY A 24 -7.85 1.76 -9.08
CA GLY A 24 -7.65 1.27 -7.73
C GLY A 24 -7.27 -0.21 -7.72
N GLU A 25 -8.09 -1.08 -8.30
CA GLU A 25 -7.85 -2.52 -8.23
C GLU A 25 -6.49 -2.93 -8.84
N TYR A 26 -6.17 -2.42 -10.03
CA TYR A 26 -4.91 -2.69 -10.71
C TYR A 26 -3.68 -2.35 -9.84
N LEU A 27 -3.66 -1.18 -9.19
CA LEU A 27 -2.52 -0.77 -8.37
C LEU A 27 -2.36 -1.64 -7.11
N ARG A 28 -3.47 -2.13 -6.54
CA ARG A 28 -3.43 -3.02 -5.37
C ARG A 28 -2.82 -4.35 -5.78
N ASP A 29 -3.27 -4.92 -6.89
CA ASP A 29 -2.76 -6.21 -7.39
C ASP A 29 -1.30 -6.11 -7.83
N TYR A 30 -0.91 -4.99 -8.45
CA TYR A 30 0.49 -4.70 -8.76
C TYR A 30 1.37 -4.75 -7.50
N LEU A 31 0.92 -4.19 -6.38
CA LEU A 31 1.65 -4.24 -5.11
C LEU A 31 1.64 -5.65 -4.50
N ASP A 32 0.49 -6.33 -4.54
CA ASP A 32 0.31 -7.66 -3.97
C ASP A 32 1.17 -8.72 -4.66
N THR A 33 1.22 -8.72 -6.00
CA THR A 33 2.07 -9.61 -6.80
C THR A 33 3.56 -9.44 -6.51
N ARG A 34 3.96 -8.27 -6.01
CA ARG A 34 5.34 -7.97 -5.58
C ARG A 34 5.60 -8.33 -4.12
N GLY A 35 4.61 -8.85 -3.42
CA GLY A 35 4.69 -9.20 -2.00
C GLY A 35 4.70 -7.97 -1.08
N PHE A 36 4.20 -6.82 -1.55
CA PHE A 36 4.18 -5.61 -0.76
C PHE A 36 2.88 -5.52 0.04
N PRO A 37 2.92 -5.45 1.39
CA PRO A 37 1.73 -5.20 2.18
C PRO A 37 1.11 -3.85 1.77
N VAL A 38 -0.20 -3.86 1.57
CA VAL A 38 -0.98 -2.72 1.08
C VAL A 38 -2.33 -2.67 1.79
N VAL A 39 -2.79 -1.46 2.12
CA VAL A 39 -4.12 -1.16 2.65
C VAL A 39 -4.74 -0.04 1.81
N VAL A 40 -5.96 -0.25 1.34
CA VAL A 40 -6.74 0.79 0.63
C VAL A 40 -7.48 1.63 1.65
N THR A 41 -7.39 2.95 1.53
CA THR A 41 -8.01 3.93 2.42
C THR A 41 -8.63 5.06 1.59
N PRO A 42 -9.65 5.76 2.12
CA PRO A 42 -10.17 6.98 1.50
C PRO A 42 -9.11 8.07 1.33
N LEU A 43 -9.37 9.01 0.42
CA LEU A 43 -8.52 10.18 0.21
C LEU A 43 -8.38 10.97 1.53
N GLY A 44 -7.15 11.37 1.85
CA GLY A 44 -6.83 12.10 3.09
C GLY A 44 -6.59 11.20 4.32
N VAL A 45 -6.80 9.88 4.20
CA VAL A 45 -6.53 8.92 5.27
C VAL A 45 -5.24 8.15 4.99
N SER A 46 -4.24 8.33 5.85
CA SER A 46 -2.99 7.53 5.85
C SER A 46 -2.89 6.68 7.12
N VAL A 47 -2.11 5.60 7.04
CA VAL A 47 -1.82 4.74 8.20
C VAL A 47 -0.33 4.73 8.49
N GLY A 48 0.03 4.60 9.77
CA GLY A 48 1.43 4.53 10.22
C GLY A 48 2.10 3.17 9.99
N SER A 49 1.31 2.12 9.71
CA SER A 49 1.82 0.80 9.39
C SER A 49 0.84 0.08 8.46
N VAL A 50 1.41 -0.66 7.51
CA VAL A 50 0.74 -1.72 6.77
C VAL A 50 1.47 -2.97 7.18
N GLY A 51 0.75 -3.99 7.65
CA GLY A 51 1.32 -5.15 8.35
C GLY A 51 2.31 -5.97 7.50
N GLU A 52 2.30 -7.28 7.71
CA GLU A 52 3.08 -8.19 6.85
C GLU A 52 2.18 -8.77 5.77
N LYS A 53 2.77 -9.11 4.63
CA LYS A 53 2.08 -9.91 3.63
C LYS A 53 2.07 -11.35 4.17
N ALA A 54 0.92 -12.03 4.05
CA ALA A 54 0.84 -13.46 4.32
C ALA A 54 1.64 -14.26 3.29
#